data_AF-A0A3E2C5X0-F1
#
_entry.id   AF-A0A3E2C5X0-F1
#
_cell.length_a   1.000
_cell.length_b   1.000
_cell.length_c   1.000
_cell.angle_alpha   90.00
_cell.angle_beta   90.00
_cell.angle_gamma   90.00
#
_symmetry.space_group_name_H-M   'P 1'
#
loop_
_entity.id
_entity.type
_entity.pdbx_description
1 polymer ?
#
loop_
_entity_poly.entity_id
_entity_poly.type
_entity_poly.pdbx_seq_one_letter_code
_entity_poly.pdbx_strand_id
1 'polypeptide(L)'
;DPAVVRVDELFDVEFTFDKAKGLEYMDCPGNHAMTFTGVNLNKDGEPDRWKIENSWGKDNGEDGYYVGSAQWFDRYVTEIIINKKYLDEATRAILDQEPVMLDPWIPLTKRCR
;
A
#
# COMPACT_ATOMS: atom_id res chain seq x y z
N ASP A 1 6.15 -6.95 -6.17
CA ASP A 1 5.74 -8.07 -5.30
C ASP A 1 7.01 -8.72 -4.76
N PRO A 2 7.15 -8.86 -3.43
CA PRO A 2 8.32 -9.52 -2.82
C PRO A 2 8.66 -10.89 -3.44
N ALA A 3 7.67 -11.59 -3.99
CA ALA A 3 7.86 -12.90 -4.60
C ALA A 3 8.45 -12.88 -6.03
N VAL A 4 8.47 -11.72 -6.72
CA VAL A 4 8.89 -11.67 -8.14
C VAL A 4 10.41 -11.69 -8.29
N VAL A 5 11.15 -11.10 -7.36
CA VAL A 5 12.62 -11.13 -7.35
C VAL A 5 13.10 -11.49 -5.95
N ARG A 6 13.82 -12.61 -5.83
CA ARG A 6 14.37 -13.13 -4.57
C ARG A 6 15.77 -12.57 -4.31
N VAL A 7 15.85 -11.27 -4.01
CA VAL A 7 17.11 -10.57 -3.74
C VAL A 7 17.79 -11.12 -2.48
N ASP A 8 16.99 -11.50 -1.49
CA ASP A 8 17.38 -12.22 -0.27
C ASP A 8 18.21 -13.47 -0.59
N GLU A 9 17.67 -14.35 -1.44
CA GLU A 9 18.33 -15.60 -1.83
C GLU A 9 19.56 -15.36 -2.71
N LEU A 10 19.51 -14.36 -3.59
CA LEU A 10 20.62 -14.05 -4.51
C LEU A 10 21.89 -13.62 -3.77
N PHE A 11 21.75 -12.87 -2.69
CA PHE A 11 22.88 -12.30 -1.94
C PHE A 11 23.10 -12.94 -0.57
N ASP A 12 22.30 -13.95 -0.20
CA ASP A 12 22.33 -14.60 1.12
C ASP A 12 22.19 -13.58 2.26
N VAL A 13 21.15 -12.74 2.16
CA VAL A 13 20.84 -11.70 3.15
C VAL A 13 19.38 -11.78 3.59
N GLU A 14 19.12 -11.43 4.85
CA GLU A 14 17.77 -11.42 5.42
C GLU A 14 17.23 -10.00 5.58
N PHE A 15 16.06 -9.73 4.99
CA PHE A 15 15.33 -8.48 5.19
C PHE A 15 14.29 -8.64 6.30
N THR A 16 14.58 -8.11 7.49
CA THR A 16 13.80 -8.37 8.72
C THR A 16 12.77 -7.29 9.07
N PHE A 17 12.68 -6.22 8.27
CA PHE A 17 11.74 -5.14 8.55
C PHE A 17 10.33 -5.60 8.23
N ASP A 18 9.38 -5.37 9.15
CA ASP A 18 7.94 -5.39 8.87
C ASP A 18 7.49 -4.00 8.39
N LYS A 19 6.19 -3.83 8.10
CA LYS A 19 5.66 -2.54 7.63
C LYS A 19 5.91 -1.42 8.63
N ALA A 20 5.79 -1.69 9.93
CA ALA A 20 5.97 -0.68 10.97
C ALA A 20 7.42 -0.18 11.02
N LYS A 21 8.41 -1.09 11.06
CA LYS A 21 9.84 -0.74 11.00
C LYS A 21 10.18 -0.07 9.67
N GLY A 22 9.60 -0.55 8.57
CA GLY A 22 9.84 0.03 7.24
C GLY A 22 9.40 1.50 7.15
N LEU A 23 8.31 1.86 7.82
CA LEU A 23 7.84 3.24 7.93
C LEU A 23 8.66 4.09 8.90
N GLU A 24 9.10 3.50 10.03
CA GLU A 24 9.93 4.20 11.03
C GLU A 24 11.33 4.54 10.50
N TYR A 25 11.91 3.63 9.72
CA TYR A 25 13.27 3.76 9.17
C TYR A 25 13.31 4.16 7.69
N MET A 26 12.18 4.58 7.12
CA MET A 26 12.09 5.10 5.73
C MET A 26 12.50 4.09 4.64
N ASP A 27 12.31 2.79 4.88
CA ASP A 27 12.51 1.71 3.90
C ASP A 27 11.41 1.68 2.82
N CYS A 28 10.17 1.97 3.21
CA CYS A 28 9.00 1.92 2.30
C CYS A 28 8.06 3.14 2.42
N PRO A 29 8.55 4.38 2.26
CA PRO A 29 7.68 5.55 2.28
C PRO A 29 6.75 5.56 1.06
N GLY A 30 5.54 6.13 1.24
CA GLY A 30 4.66 6.42 0.11
C GLY A 30 5.34 7.36 -0.87
N ASN A 31 5.37 7.01 -2.16
CA ASN A 31 6.15 7.73 -3.17
C ASN A 31 5.39 8.03 -4.47
N HIS A 32 4.25 7.38 -4.71
CA HIS A 32 3.49 7.50 -5.94
C HIS A 32 2.02 7.17 -5.70
N ALA A 33 1.13 7.80 -6.48
CA ALA A 33 -0.30 7.57 -6.43
C ALA A 33 -0.78 6.88 -7.72
N MET A 34 -1.60 5.85 -7.57
CA MET A 34 -2.17 5.05 -8.65
C MET A 34 -3.65 4.75 -8.35
N THR A 35 -4.37 4.17 -9.32
CA THR A 35 -5.81 3.91 -9.18
C THR A 35 -6.11 2.41 -9.23
N PHE A 36 -6.79 1.89 -8.21
CA PHE A 36 -7.35 0.53 -8.25
C PHE A 36 -8.57 0.51 -9.18
N THR A 37 -8.55 -0.37 -10.18
CA THR A 37 -9.64 -0.52 -11.18
C THR A 37 -10.29 -1.90 -11.14
N GLY A 38 -9.78 -2.81 -10.33
CA GLY A 38 -10.37 -4.13 -10.13
C GLY A 38 -9.70 -4.89 -9.01
N VAL A 39 -10.40 -5.90 -8.51
CA VAL A 39 -9.92 -6.85 -7.50
C VAL A 39 -10.28 -8.25 -7.94
N ASN A 40 -9.36 -9.20 -7.75
CA ASN A 40 -9.67 -10.62 -7.84
C ASN A 40 -9.87 -11.19 -6.45
N LEU A 41 -10.95 -11.97 -6.28
CA LEU A 41 -11.21 -12.71 -5.04
C LEU A 41 -10.84 -14.17 -5.26
N ASN A 42 -10.20 -14.78 -4.25
CA ASN A 42 -9.91 -16.20 -4.23
C ASN A 42 -11.19 -17.02 -3.99
N LYS A 43 -11.06 -18.35 -3.86
CA LYS A 43 -12.21 -19.26 -3.65
C LYS A 43 -12.95 -19.01 -2.34
N ASP A 44 -12.28 -18.43 -1.36
CA ASP A 44 -12.80 -18.10 -0.03
C ASP A 44 -13.40 -16.69 0.03
N GLY A 45 -13.34 -15.94 -1.09
CA GLY A 45 -13.87 -14.58 -1.20
C GLY A 45 -12.90 -13.49 -0.75
N GLU A 46 -11.63 -13.83 -0.47
CA GLU A 46 -10.61 -12.88 -0.03
C GLU A 46 -9.84 -12.29 -1.21
N PRO A 47 -9.44 -11.00 -1.16
CA PRO A 47 -8.67 -10.38 -2.22
C PRO A 47 -7.26 -10.98 -2.31
N ASP A 48 -6.86 -11.47 -3.49
CA ASP A 48 -5.51 -12.02 -3.72
C ASP A 48 -4.64 -11.16 -4.66
N ARG A 49 -5.26 -10.34 -5.53
CA ARG A 49 -4.58 -9.36 -6.39
C ARG A 49 -5.50 -8.23 -6.83
N TRP A 50 -4.88 -7.10 -7.16
CA TRP A 50 -5.49 -5.85 -7.56
C TRP A 50 -5.05 -5.48 -8.97
N LYS A 51 -6.00 -5.02 -9.80
CA LYS A 51 -5.71 -4.37 -11.07
C LYS A 51 -5.49 -2.88 -10.81
N ILE A 52 -4.35 -2.37 -11.25
CA ILE A 52 -3.88 -1.02 -10.95
C ILE A 52 -3.67 -0.28 -12.26
N GLU A 53 -4.28 0.89 -12.42
CA GLU A 53 -4.01 1.82 -13.50
C GLU A 53 -2.94 2.82 -13.08
N ASN A 54 -1.97 3.06 -13.96
CA ASN A 54 -0.92 4.05 -13.76
C ASN A 54 -1.01 5.18 -14.80
N SER A 55 -0.35 6.30 -14.53
CA SER A 55 -0.38 7.52 -15.35
C SER A 55 0.80 7.65 -16.33
N TRP A 56 1.56 6.56 -16.54
CA TRP A 56 2.78 6.58 -17.37
C TRP A 56 2.54 6.21 -18.84
N GLY A 57 1.28 6.19 -19.28
CA GLY A 57 0.90 5.85 -20.65
C GLY A 57 0.88 4.35 -20.93
N LYS A 58 0.32 3.98 -22.09
CA LYS A 58 0.02 2.58 -22.46
C LYS A 58 1.25 1.70 -22.68
N ASP A 59 2.39 2.29 -23.02
CA ASP A 59 3.62 1.54 -23.32
C ASP A 59 4.32 1.01 -22.05
N ASN A 60 3.80 1.35 -20.86
CA ASN A 60 4.30 0.91 -19.56
C ASN A 60 3.36 -0.13 -18.93
N GLY A 61 3.92 -1.24 -18.44
CA GLY A 61 3.12 -2.36 -17.94
C GLY A 61 2.41 -3.09 -19.08
N GLU A 62 1.18 -3.55 -18.83
CA GLU A 62 0.29 -4.10 -19.86
C GLU A 62 -0.78 -3.06 -20.18
N ASP A 63 -0.63 -2.35 -21.31
CA ASP A 63 -1.52 -1.25 -21.73
C ASP A 63 -1.74 -0.16 -20.65
N GLY A 64 -0.72 0.14 -19.84
CA GLY A 64 -0.80 1.12 -18.74
C GLY A 64 -1.25 0.52 -17.39
N TYR A 65 -1.52 -0.78 -17.35
CA TYR A 65 -1.98 -1.48 -16.15
C TYR A 65 -0.91 -2.38 -15.53
N TYR A 66 -1.04 -2.54 -14.22
CA TYR A 66 -0.21 -3.38 -13.38
C TYR A 66 -1.09 -4.31 -12.53
N VAL A 67 -0.47 -5.39 -12.06
CA VAL A 67 -1.08 -6.31 -11.08
C VAL A 67 -0.30 -6.20 -9.78
N GLY A 68 -0.99 -5.85 -8.70
CA GLY A 68 -0.44 -5.86 -7.34
C GLY A 68 -1.00 -7.04 -6.55
N SER A 69 -0.17 -7.92 -6.01
CA SER A 69 -0.64 -8.99 -5.12
C SER A 69 -1.13 -8.45 -3.78
N ALA A 70 -1.89 -9.27 -3.05
CA ALA A 70 -2.28 -8.97 -1.67
C ALA A 70 -1.06 -8.73 -0.76
N GLN A 71 0.04 -9.46 -0.95
CA GLN A 71 1.28 -9.31 -0.19
C GLN A 71 1.96 -7.96 -0.49
N TRP A 72 2.00 -7.56 -1.76
CA TRP A 72 2.49 -6.23 -2.13
C TRP A 72 1.61 -5.11 -1.55
N PHE A 73 0.29 -5.28 -1.62
CA PHE A 73 -0.66 -4.31 -1.05
C PHE A 73 -0.42 -4.15 0.45
N ASP A 74 -0.40 -5.25 1.20
CA ASP A 74 -0.18 -5.23 2.64
C ASP A 74 1.14 -4.56 3.01
N ARG A 75 2.23 -4.90 2.31
CA ARG A 75 3.56 -4.36 2.61
C ARG A 75 3.73 -2.88 2.25
N TYR A 76 3.31 -2.47 1.05
CA TYR A 76 3.74 -1.20 0.45
C TYR A 76 2.64 -0.15 0.28
N VAL A 77 1.35 -0.52 0.34
CA VAL A 77 0.27 0.46 0.28
C VAL A 77 0.03 1.01 1.67
N THR A 78 0.26 2.31 1.86
CA THR A 78 0.13 2.99 3.16
C THR A 78 -1.18 3.74 3.30
N GLU A 79 -1.75 4.20 2.19
CA GLU A 79 -2.88 5.11 2.15
C GLU A 79 -3.86 4.72 1.03
N ILE A 80 -5.16 4.91 1.30
CA ILE A 80 -6.22 4.80 0.31
C ILE A 80 -7.19 5.97 0.46
N ILE A 81 -7.77 6.40 -0.65
CA ILE A 81 -8.83 7.41 -0.65
C ILE A 81 -10.14 6.70 -0.95
N ILE A 82 -11.07 6.75 -0.01
CA ILE A 82 -12.37 6.09 -0.12
C ILE A 82 -13.50 7.06 0.21
N ASN A 83 -14.64 6.89 -0.46
CA ASN A 83 -15.83 7.67 -0.13
C ASN A 83 -16.33 7.32 1.27
N LYS A 84 -16.57 8.33 2.12
CA LYS A 84 -17.03 8.18 3.51
C LYS A 84 -18.27 7.28 3.66
N LYS A 85 -19.12 7.20 2.63
CA LYS A 85 -20.32 6.34 2.65
C LYS A 85 -20.01 4.84 2.80
N TYR A 86 -18.78 4.41 2.50
CA TYR A 86 -18.34 3.02 2.61
C TYR A 86 -17.67 2.68 3.94
N LEU A 87 -17.36 3.70 4.77
CA LEU A 87 -16.76 3.48 6.09
C LEU A 87 -17.85 3.01 7.05
N ASP A 88 -17.53 2.11 7.98
CA ASP A 88 -18.44 1.79 9.09
C ASP A 88 -18.55 2.94 10.10
N GLU A 89 -19.49 2.84 11.03
CA GLU A 89 -19.75 3.91 12.00
C GLU A 89 -18.55 4.16 12.93
N ALA A 90 -17.89 3.10 13.38
CA ALA A 90 -16.73 3.21 14.25
C ALA A 90 -15.57 3.95 13.57
N THR A 91 -15.31 3.65 12.30
CA THR A 91 -14.26 4.29 11.49
C THR A 91 -14.61 5.74 11.18
N ARG A 92 -15.88 6.06 10.90
CA ARG A 92 -16.31 7.46 10.70
C ARG A 92 -16.13 8.30 11.95
N ALA A 93 -16.42 7.74 13.13
CA ALA A 93 -16.26 8.44 14.40
C ALA A 93 -14.80 8.84 14.71
N ILE A 94 -13.81 8.13 14.13
CA ILE A 94 -12.38 8.51 14.25
C ILE A 94 -12.12 9.87 13.59
N LEU A 95 -12.86 10.23 12.55
CA LEU A 95 -12.68 11.49 11.82
C LEU A 95 -13.04 12.74 12.64
N ASP A 96 -13.79 12.57 13.74
CA ASP A 96 -14.20 13.65 14.64
C ASP A 96 -13.25 13.82 15.85
N GLN A 97 -12.23 12.97 15.96
CA GLN A 97 -11.22 13.06 17.02
C GLN A 97 -10.21 14.18 16.75
N GLU A 98 -9.55 14.66 17.80
CA GLU A 98 -8.44 15.59 17.65
C GLU A 98 -7.30 14.93 16.85
N PRO A 99 -6.87 15.50 15.71
CA PRO A 99 -5.85 14.87 14.89
C PRO A 99 -4.48 14.95 15.58
N VAL A 100 -3.67 13.91 15.38
CA VAL A 100 -2.26 13.96 15.78
C VAL A 100 -1.53 14.93 14.85
N MET A 101 -1.08 16.05 15.42
CA MET A 101 -0.29 17.04 14.69
C MET A 101 1.11 16.49 14.41
N LEU A 102 1.51 16.51 13.13
CA LEU A 102 2.84 16.11 12.68
C LEU A 102 3.61 17.34 12.19
N ASP A 103 4.94 17.31 12.36
CA ASP A 103 5.82 18.29 11.75
C ASP A 103 5.78 18.16 10.22
N PRO A 104 5.98 19.27 9.46
CA PRO A 104 5.79 19.27 8.00
C PRO A 104 6.79 18.40 7.22
N TRP A 105 7.91 17.99 7.84
CA TRP A 105 8.90 17.09 7.24
C TRP A 105 8.68 15.62 7.58
N ILE A 106 7.69 15.31 8.42
CA ILE A 106 7.32 13.94 8.74
C ILE A 106 6.42 13.41 7.62
N PRO A 107 6.78 12.31 6.95
CA PRO A 107 5.90 11.73 5.96
C PRO A 107 4.59 11.31 6.64
N LEU A 108 3.46 11.49 5.95
CA LEU A 108 2.14 11.06 6.41
C LEU A 108 2.10 9.57 6.79
N THR A 109 3.02 8.80 6.22
CA THR A 109 3.19 7.38 6.47
C THR A 109 3.99 7.07 7.75
N LYS A 110 4.47 8.04 8.53
CA LYS A 110 5.13 7.76 9.80
C LYS A 110 4.10 7.30 10.83
N ARG A 111 4.43 6.24 11.58
CA ARG A 111 3.59 5.74 12.67
C ARG A 111 3.30 6.86 13.69
N CYS A 112 2.04 7.26 13.81
CA CYS A 112 1.55 8.07 14.93
C CYS A 112 1.49 7.17 16.19
N ARG A 113 1.94 7.69 17.33
CA ARG A 113 1.94 6.98 18.62
C ARG A 113 0.55 7.01 19.26
#